data_AF-A0A8T7LP40-F1
#
_entry.id   AF-A0A8T7LP40-F1
#
_cell.length_a   1.000
_cell.length_b   1.000
_cell.length_c   1.000
_cell.angle_alpha   90.00
_cell.angle_beta   90.00
_cell.angle_gamma   90.00
#
_symmetry.space_group_name_H-M   'P 1'
#
loop_
_entity.id
_entity.type
_entity.pdbx_description
1 polymer ?
#
loop_
_entity_poly.entity_id
_entity_poly.type
_entity_poly.pdbx_seq_one_letter_code
_entity_poly.pdbx_strand_id
1 'polypeptide(L)'
;MIESVRIQNNKNKLLELYPSFRMKIEGVLKDLEQAGYRPRIQTAWRSQAAQMEAFRNGASKVQFGFHNVTGANGEKESLAADILDDDRPTTADTPFALHLAAAAEARGLTTGIRWDLKDEDSVLIDIAILHKNWNAKVKIGWDPLHVEPTGITIAEAKAGKRPEFEESDSPVEAEPPRTYVQKKRRFRVLDLDTEESAEYENWSTAFKPVTLLPVPYVSQLGEDAKTHKNDCGAACCVMLLRAYVSSAMTPDEFYTAFNIAGDPYLSVQTMQNAMGKTGVMTNYKVGLTMAELFNTFATGKPAIVLIRYKTLEDAGLTEKHFEGPHFAVGVGMDTKYVYLHDPLYTNPSDGEAHPYPLDLFWKAWTEVAQDPLFPNPARAAIIPAVGLGYPMERRLTIANIYTLNVRSGPGLGYPVVGKLKAKDIVTVTREINGWGEIGADQWILLKYTLPAA
;
A
#
# COMPACT_ATOMS: atom_id res chain seq x y z
N MET A 1 -2.29 28.46 30.80
CA MET A 1 -2.85 29.83 30.69
C MET A 1 -4.36 29.76 30.96
N ILE A 2 -5.03 30.82 31.44
CA ILE A 2 -6.51 30.76 31.56
C ILE A 2 -7.16 30.72 30.17
N GLU A 3 -8.33 30.08 30.07
CA GLU A 3 -8.91 29.72 28.77
C GLU A 3 -9.20 30.91 27.84
N SER A 4 -9.74 32.00 28.39
CA SER A 4 -10.01 33.21 27.61
C SER A 4 -8.74 33.81 26.99
N VAL A 5 -7.62 33.74 27.71
CA VAL A 5 -6.33 34.24 27.22
C VAL A 5 -5.73 33.28 26.18
N ARG A 6 -5.91 31.96 26.32
CA ARG A 6 -5.48 30.97 25.33
C ARG A 6 -6.19 31.17 24.00
N ILE A 7 -7.52 31.30 24.04
CA ILE A 7 -8.35 31.55 22.86
C ILE A 7 -7.93 32.86 22.18
N GLN A 8 -7.72 33.93 22.96
CA GLN A 8 -7.29 35.21 22.40
C GLN A 8 -5.87 35.14 21.81
N ASN A 9 -4.94 34.42 22.46
CA ASN A 9 -3.62 34.16 21.92
C ASN A 9 -3.70 33.46 20.56
N ASN A 10 -4.49 32.40 20.45
CA ASN A 10 -4.65 31.67 19.19
C ASN A 10 -5.23 32.55 18.10
N LYS A 11 -6.26 33.36 18.39
CA LYS A 11 -6.81 34.35 17.44
C LYS A 11 -5.72 35.29 16.91
N ASN A 12 -4.89 35.83 17.80
CA ASN A 12 -3.80 36.74 17.41
C ASN A 12 -2.73 36.02 16.58
N LYS A 13 -2.38 34.78 16.93
CA LYS A 13 -1.38 33.97 16.23
C LYS A 13 -1.83 33.50 14.86
N LEU A 14 -3.10 33.16 14.70
CA LEU A 14 -3.70 32.81 13.41
C LEU A 14 -3.57 33.94 12.40
N LEU A 15 -3.69 35.21 12.83
CA LEU A 15 -3.50 36.37 11.95
C LEU A 15 -2.07 36.51 11.41
N GLU A 16 -1.07 35.85 12.03
CA GLU A 16 0.32 35.83 11.53
C GLU A 16 0.55 34.78 10.42
N LEU A 17 -0.43 33.90 10.19
CA LEU A 17 -0.39 32.85 9.17
C LEU A 17 -0.94 33.35 7.84
N TYR A 18 -0.43 32.79 6.74
CA TYR A 18 -1.01 33.00 5.41
C TYR A 18 -2.48 32.54 5.36
N PRO A 19 -3.42 33.24 4.69
CA PRO A 19 -4.86 32.97 4.80
C PRO A 19 -5.28 31.53 4.51
N SER A 20 -4.77 30.92 3.44
CA SER A 20 -5.13 29.55 3.07
C SER A 20 -4.65 28.52 4.10
N PHE A 21 -3.46 28.73 4.67
CA PHE A 21 -2.89 27.89 5.73
C PHE A 21 -3.57 28.13 7.08
N ARG A 22 -3.95 29.38 7.39
CA ARG A 22 -4.70 29.77 8.59
C ARG A 22 -5.98 28.96 8.73
N MET A 23 -6.75 28.81 7.65
CA MET A 23 -8.00 28.03 7.65
C MET A 23 -7.75 26.56 8.06
N LYS A 24 -6.65 25.96 7.59
CA LYS A 24 -6.28 24.60 7.99
C LYS A 24 -5.89 24.53 9.45
N ILE A 25 -5.07 25.47 9.95
CA ILE A 25 -4.68 25.51 11.37
C ILE A 25 -5.88 25.74 12.30
N GLU A 26 -6.84 26.58 11.92
CA GLU A 26 -8.10 26.73 12.67
C GLU A 26 -8.85 25.40 12.81
N GLY A 27 -8.87 24.59 11.75
CA GLY A 27 -9.42 23.25 11.80
C GLY A 27 -8.62 22.29 12.68
N VAL A 28 -7.28 22.35 12.66
CA VAL A 28 -6.42 21.54 13.54
C VAL A 28 -6.70 21.85 15.00
N LEU A 29 -6.82 23.13 15.37
CA LEU A 29 -7.14 23.54 16.73
C LEU A 29 -8.51 23.00 17.19
N LYS A 30 -9.52 23.04 16.31
CA LYS A 30 -10.86 22.51 16.61
C LYS A 30 -10.84 21.01 16.88
N ASP A 31 -10.12 20.23 16.08
CA ASP A 31 -10.04 18.77 16.27
C ASP A 31 -9.34 18.40 17.58
N LEU A 32 -8.29 19.14 17.95
CA LEU A 32 -7.61 18.95 19.22
C LEU A 32 -8.49 19.30 20.42
N GLU A 33 -9.29 20.37 20.32
CA GLU A 33 -10.30 20.72 21.33
C GLU A 33 -11.39 19.64 21.44
N GLN A 34 -11.84 19.08 20.32
CA GLN A 34 -12.79 17.95 20.30
C GLN A 34 -12.19 16.67 20.92
N ALA A 35 -10.88 16.47 20.78
CA ALA A 35 -10.14 15.39 21.44
C ALA A 35 -9.87 15.64 22.94
N GLY A 36 -10.34 16.77 23.48
CA GLY A 36 -10.25 17.11 24.90
C GLY A 36 -8.97 17.85 25.31
N TYR A 37 -8.17 18.32 24.35
CA TYR A 37 -6.97 19.11 24.64
C TYR A 37 -7.25 20.61 24.68
N ARG A 38 -6.29 21.37 25.22
CA ARG A 38 -6.30 22.84 25.23
C ARG A 38 -5.19 23.36 24.32
N PRO A 39 -5.31 23.23 22.97
CA PRO A 39 -4.21 23.53 22.06
C PRO A 39 -3.87 25.03 22.05
N ARG A 40 -2.59 25.36 22.11
CA ARG A 40 -2.10 26.74 22.02
C ARG A 40 -1.07 26.85 20.91
N ILE A 41 -1.25 27.82 20.02
CA ILE A 41 -0.20 28.21 19.08
C ILE A 41 0.87 28.97 19.89
N GLN A 42 2.00 28.31 20.12
CA GLN A 42 3.15 28.88 20.81
C GLN A 42 3.89 29.86 19.89
N THR A 43 4.10 29.46 18.64
CA THR A 43 4.76 30.29 17.63
C THR A 43 4.07 30.11 16.29
N ALA A 44 3.71 31.22 15.64
CA ALA A 44 3.25 31.23 14.25
C ALA A 44 4.31 31.90 13.38
N TRP A 45 4.59 33.18 13.61
CA TRP A 45 5.62 33.89 12.85
C TRP A 45 6.85 34.25 13.70
N ARG A 46 8.04 34.21 13.08
CA ARG A 46 9.31 34.67 13.66
C ARG A 46 9.94 35.73 12.76
N SER A 47 10.54 36.75 13.37
CA SER A 47 11.38 37.69 12.61
C SER A 47 12.63 37.00 12.11
N GLN A 48 13.31 37.57 11.11
CA GLN A 48 14.58 37.04 10.63
C GLN A 48 15.63 36.93 11.76
N ALA A 49 15.67 37.91 12.66
CA ALA A 49 16.56 37.88 13.83
C ALA A 49 16.23 36.71 14.77
N ALA A 50 14.95 36.52 15.08
CA ALA A 50 14.50 35.41 15.93
C ALA A 50 14.73 34.03 15.27
N GLN A 51 14.56 33.93 13.95
CA GLN A 51 14.86 32.70 13.21
C GLN A 51 16.36 32.39 13.23
N MET A 52 17.21 33.40 13.10
CA MET A 52 18.66 33.24 13.21
C MET A 52 19.10 32.86 14.62
N GLU A 53 18.45 33.38 15.65
CA GLU A 53 18.68 32.97 17.03
C GLU A 53 18.26 31.50 17.26
N ALA A 54 17.07 31.11 16.78
CA ALA A 54 16.62 29.72 16.80
C ALA A 54 17.57 28.78 16.04
N PHE A 55 18.15 29.22 14.92
CA PHE A 55 19.16 28.45 14.22
C PHE A 55 20.44 28.30 15.05
N ARG A 56 20.92 29.39 15.67
CA ARG A 56 22.15 29.39 16.48
C ARG A 56 22.05 28.55 17.74
N ASN A 57 20.88 28.53 18.39
CA ASN A 57 20.66 27.76 19.62
C ASN A 57 20.18 26.32 19.34
N GLY A 58 20.06 25.92 18.07
CA GLY A 58 19.67 24.57 17.67
C GLY A 58 18.18 24.28 17.68
N ALA A 59 17.31 25.25 18.01
CA ALA A 59 15.85 25.11 17.92
C ALA A 59 15.32 25.17 16.47
N SER A 60 16.17 25.46 15.49
CA SER A 60 15.87 25.36 14.06
C SER A 60 17.09 24.80 13.32
N LYS A 61 16.84 23.94 12.34
CA LYS A 61 17.88 23.44 11.42
C LYS A 61 18.12 24.37 10.21
N VAL A 62 17.31 25.43 10.07
CA VAL A 62 17.37 26.35 8.92
C VAL A 62 17.41 27.81 9.36
N GLN A 63 18.17 28.62 8.61
CA GLN A 63 18.27 30.08 8.80
C GLN A 63 17.05 30.83 8.24
N PHE A 64 16.32 30.20 7.33
CA PHE A 64 15.02 30.63 6.82
C PHE A 64 14.13 29.39 6.72
N GLY A 65 12.93 29.45 7.28
CA GLY A 65 11.94 28.38 7.29
C GLY A 65 10.53 28.94 7.18
N PHE A 66 9.53 28.09 7.33
CA PHE A 66 8.14 28.51 7.13
C PHE A 66 7.64 29.53 8.17
N HIS A 67 8.22 29.57 9.37
CA HIS A 67 7.90 30.57 10.38
C HIS A 67 8.26 32.01 10.01
N ASN A 68 9.25 32.25 9.16
CA ASN A 68 9.68 33.61 8.81
C ASN A 68 9.37 33.99 7.36
N VAL A 69 8.42 33.28 6.73
CA VAL A 69 7.81 33.68 5.47
C VAL A 69 7.07 35.00 5.68
N THR A 70 7.36 35.96 4.81
CA THR A 70 6.87 37.35 4.89
C THR A 70 6.48 37.80 3.48
N GLY A 71 5.35 38.50 3.38
CA GLY A 71 4.82 39.05 2.13
C GLY A 71 5.67 40.20 1.59
N ALA A 72 5.40 40.61 0.35
CA ALA A 72 6.18 41.64 -0.33
C ALA A 72 6.16 43.00 0.39
N ASN A 73 5.12 43.31 1.17
CA ASN A 73 5.01 44.56 1.92
C ASN A 73 5.28 44.37 3.43
N GLY A 74 5.88 43.25 3.83
CA GLY A 74 6.21 42.97 5.22
C GLY A 74 5.10 42.28 6.02
N GLU A 75 4.01 41.85 5.37
CA GLU A 75 2.94 41.11 6.02
C GLU A 75 3.47 39.76 6.57
N LYS A 76 3.04 39.38 7.77
CA LYS A 76 3.35 38.06 8.31
C LYS A 76 2.53 37.02 7.54
N GLU A 77 3.22 36.19 6.76
CA GLU A 77 2.61 35.15 5.94
C GLU A 77 3.20 33.80 6.32
N SER A 78 3.32 33.54 7.62
CA SER A 78 3.91 32.30 8.10
C SER A 78 3.15 31.09 7.55
N LEU A 79 3.91 30.06 7.19
CA LEU A 79 3.43 28.77 6.76
C LEU A 79 3.74 27.68 7.79
N ALA A 80 4.01 28.06 9.04
CA ALA A 80 4.23 27.12 10.12
C ALA A 80 3.58 27.55 11.43
N ALA A 81 3.20 26.57 12.24
CA ALA A 81 2.71 26.77 13.58
C ALA A 81 3.28 25.71 14.54
N ASP A 82 3.85 26.16 15.65
CA ASP A 82 4.20 25.30 16.78
C ASP A 82 3.00 25.23 17.72
N ILE A 83 2.38 24.06 17.83
CA ILE A 83 1.14 23.87 18.59
C ILE A 83 1.40 22.93 19.76
N LEU A 84 1.09 23.36 20.98
CA LEU A 84 1.26 22.59 22.21
C LEU A 84 -0.04 22.42 22.98
N ASP A 85 -0.07 21.47 23.91
CA ASP A 85 -1.13 21.33 24.91
C ASP A 85 -0.89 22.34 26.05
N ASP A 86 -1.78 23.31 26.24
CA ASP A 86 -1.60 24.36 27.23
C ASP A 86 -1.73 23.87 28.68
N ASP A 87 -2.29 22.67 28.89
CA ASP A 87 -2.29 22.00 30.19
C ASP A 87 -0.92 21.39 30.50
N ARG A 88 -0.11 21.08 29.47
CA ARG A 88 1.21 20.44 29.58
C ARG A 88 2.23 21.10 28.64
N PRO A 89 2.49 22.41 28.79
CA PRO A 89 3.21 23.21 27.79
C PRO A 89 4.72 22.94 27.71
N THR A 90 5.28 22.19 28.65
CA THR A 90 6.72 21.90 28.76
C THR A 90 7.10 20.50 28.31
N THR A 91 6.14 19.68 27.88
CA THR A 91 6.35 18.28 27.51
C THR A 91 5.73 17.98 26.16
N ALA A 92 6.53 17.47 25.22
CA ALA A 92 6.03 16.85 24.00
C ALA A 92 5.42 15.49 24.36
N ASP A 93 4.15 15.52 24.79
CA ASP A 93 3.40 14.32 25.16
C ASP A 93 3.06 13.50 23.91
N THR A 94 3.41 12.21 23.90
CA THR A 94 3.19 11.33 22.75
C THR A 94 1.71 11.28 22.32
N PRO A 95 0.73 11.11 23.23
CA PRO A 95 -0.69 11.22 22.89
C PRO A 95 -1.08 12.52 22.20
N PHE A 96 -0.61 13.66 22.71
CA PHE A 96 -0.91 14.95 22.09
C PHE A 96 -0.27 15.07 20.70
N ALA A 97 1.00 14.68 20.56
CA ALA A 97 1.69 14.72 19.28
C ALA A 97 1.00 13.84 18.22
N LEU A 98 0.54 12.64 18.58
CA LEU A 98 -0.20 11.76 17.68
C LEU A 98 -1.54 12.38 17.24
N HIS A 99 -2.28 13.02 18.15
CA HIS A 99 -3.52 13.74 17.79
C HIS A 99 -3.24 14.95 16.90
N LEU A 100 -2.18 15.71 17.19
CA LEU A 100 -1.78 16.85 16.38
C LEU A 100 -1.41 16.42 14.96
N ALA A 101 -0.64 15.34 14.82
CA ALA A 101 -0.29 14.76 13.53
C ALA A 101 -1.52 14.29 12.76
N ALA A 102 -2.45 13.57 13.41
CA ALA A 102 -3.70 13.14 12.81
C ALA A 102 -4.56 14.32 12.32
N ALA A 103 -4.70 15.36 13.15
CA ALA A 103 -5.49 16.56 12.82
C ALA A 103 -4.86 17.37 11.67
N ALA A 104 -3.53 17.45 11.63
CA ALA A 104 -2.77 18.08 10.56
C ALA A 104 -2.91 17.30 9.23
N GLU A 105 -2.71 15.98 9.25
CA GLU A 105 -2.79 15.11 8.07
C GLU A 105 -4.18 15.10 7.43
N ALA A 106 -5.24 15.10 8.24
CA ALA A 106 -6.62 15.23 7.78
C ALA A 106 -6.88 16.53 6.98
N ARG A 107 -5.95 17.49 7.04
CA ARG A 107 -6.02 18.80 6.38
C ARG A 107 -4.94 19.01 5.33
N GLY A 108 -4.22 17.95 4.94
CA GLY A 108 -3.13 18.02 3.96
C GLY A 108 -1.88 18.72 4.49
N LEU A 109 -1.75 18.81 5.81
CA LEU A 109 -0.56 19.33 6.49
C LEU A 109 0.31 18.16 6.97
N THR A 110 1.54 18.47 7.34
CA THR A 110 2.45 17.51 7.98
C THR A 110 2.97 18.06 9.30
N THR A 111 3.53 17.18 10.12
CA THR A 111 4.19 17.53 11.36
C THR A 111 5.58 16.92 11.44
N GLY A 112 6.43 17.48 12.30
CA GLY A 112 7.77 16.93 12.53
C GLY A 112 7.81 15.67 13.38
N ILE A 113 6.65 15.03 13.66
CA ILE A 113 6.56 13.82 14.48
C ILE A 113 7.34 12.64 13.88
N ARG A 114 7.62 12.66 12.57
CA ARG A 114 8.40 11.62 11.87
C ARG A 114 9.82 12.02 11.52
N TRP A 115 10.23 13.25 11.81
CA TRP A 115 11.55 13.76 11.39
C TRP A 115 12.69 13.13 12.20
N ASP A 116 13.77 12.78 11.51
CA ASP A 116 14.94 12.06 12.04
C ASP A 116 14.63 10.68 12.64
N LEU A 117 13.49 10.08 12.29
CA LEU A 117 13.18 8.71 12.62
C LEU A 117 13.62 7.76 11.51
N LYS A 118 13.87 6.50 11.90
CA LYS A 118 14.00 5.41 10.93
C LYS A 118 12.63 5.10 10.35
N ASP A 119 12.58 4.58 9.13
CA ASP A 119 11.32 4.21 8.47
C ASP A 119 10.46 3.28 9.35
N GLU A 120 11.09 2.32 10.04
CA GLU A 120 10.43 1.42 10.99
C GLU A 120 9.72 2.18 12.14
N ASP A 121 10.37 3.20 12.71
CA ASP A 121 9.81 4.03 13.79
C ASP A 121 8.67 4.92 13.26
N SER A 122 8.83 5.48 12.05
CA SER A 122 7.80 6.30 11.39
C SER A 122 6.54 5.50 11.08
N VAL A 123 6.68 4.24 10.64
CA VAL A 123 5.54 3.34 10.41
C VAL A 123 4.78 3.06 11.70
N LEU A 124 5.45 2.97 12.85
CA LEU A 124 4.76 2.79 14.14
C LEU A 124 3.88 4.00 14.51
N ILE A 125 4.29 5.21 14.13
CA ILE A 125 3.45 6.41 14.27
C ILE A 125 2.23 6.33 13.35
N ASP A 126 2.42 5.92 12.09
CA ASP A 126 1.32 5.75 11.13
C ASP A 126 0.29 4.75 11.64
N ILE A 127 0.76 3.62 12.18
CA ILE A 127 -0.08 2.59 12.81
C ILE A 127 -0.81 3.19 14.03
N ALA A 128 -0.11 3.93 14.89
CA ALA A 128 -0.72 4.54 16.06
C ALA A 128 -1.84 5.53 15.70
N ILE A 129 -1.64 6.39 14.70
CA ILE A 129 -2.63 7.35 14.20
C ILE A 129 -3.80 6.62 13.53
N LEU A 130 -3.49 5.68 12.62
CA LEU A 130 -4.50 4.92 11.87
C LEU A 130 -5.45 4.16 12.80
N HIS A 131 -4.91 3.54 13.84
CA HIS A 131 -5.70 2.79 14.82
C HIS A 131 -6.23 3.65 15.97
N LYS A 132 -6.02 4.97 15.94
CA LYS A 132 -6.36 5.88 17.04
C LYS A 132 -5.80 5.41 18.39
N ASN A 133 -4.64 4.74 18.36
CA ASN A 133 -3.93 4.29 19.55
C ASN A 133 -3.05 5.44 20.07
N TRP A 134 -3.69 6.43 20.67
CA TRP A 134 -3.02 7.64 21.15
C TRP A 134 -2.03 7.39 22.29
N ASN A 135 -2.16 6.28 23.01
CA ASN A 135 -1.26 5.89 24.09
C ASN A 135 -0.18 4.91 23.61
N ALA A 136 0.04 4.77 22.30
CA ALA A 136 1.06 3.89 21.75
C ALA A 136 2.44 4.30 22.25
N LYS A 137 3.24 3.31 22.65
CA LYS A 137 4.64 3.50 23.06
C LYS A 137 5.50 3.58 21.80
N VAL A 138 5.42 4.72 21.11
CA VAL A 138 6.18 4.99 19.89
C VAL A 138 7.23 6.05 20.13
N LYS A 139 8.32 5.96 19.38
CA LYS A 139 9.33 7.01 19.32
C LYS A 139 8.80 8.13 18.42
N ILE A 140 8.92 9.38 18.87
CA ILE A 140 8.55 10.57 18.09
C ILE A 140 9.79 11.32 17.62
N GLY A 141 9.65 12.03 16.50
CA GLY A 141 10.69 12.75 15.80
C GLY A 141 11.15 14.04 16.51
N TRP A 142 12.05 14.76 15.85
CA TRP A 142 12.76 15.89 16.45
C TRP A 142 11.86 17.09 16.79
N ASP A 143 10.85 17.40 15.97
CA ASP A 143 9.98 18.57 16.16
C ASP A 143 8.49 18.19 16.04
N PRO A 144 7.98 17.35 16.96
CA PRO A 144 6.68 16.71 16.80
C PRO A 144 5.49 17.67 16.90
N LEU A 145 5.72 18.88 17.40
CA LEU A 145 4.69 19.90 17.63
C LEU A 145 4.63 20.95 16.52
N HIS A 146 5.55 20.88 15.57
CA HIS A 146 5.60 21.75 14.41
C HIS A 146 4.63 21.27 13.34
N VAL A 147 3.85 22.19 12.78
CA VAL A 147 2.91 21.94 11.69
C VAL A 147 3.26 22.81 10.49
N GLU A 148 3.39 22.22 9.30
CA GLU A 148 3.70 22.90 8.04
C GLU A 148 2.89 22.32 6.86
N PRO A 149 2.70 23.07 5.74
CA PRO A 149 2.01 22.57 4.55
C PRO A 149 2.82 21.50 3.82
N THR A 150 2.12 20.60 3.13
CA THR A 150 2.75 19.67 2.17
C THR A 150 2.83 20.30 0.77
N GLY A 151 3.70 19.76 -0.10
CA GLY A 151 3.74 20.14 -1.53
C GLY A 151 4.39 21.49 -1.84
N ILE A 152 5.03 22.13 -0.87
CA ILE A 152 5.80 23.37 -1.06
C ILE A 152 7.13 23.27 -0.31
N THR A 153 8.20 23.78 -0.92
CA THR A 153 9.52 23.85 -0.28
C THR A 153 9.75 25.22 0.35
N ILE A 154 10.67 25.28 1.33
CA ILE A 154 11.13 26.53 1.95
C ILE A 154 11.66 27.51 0.89
N ALA A 155 12.37 27.02 -0.13
CA ALA A 155 12.93 27.84 -1.19
C ALA A 155 11.83 28.48 -2.04
N GLU A 156 10.80 27.72 -2.40
CA GLU A 156 9.64 28.24 -3.14
C GLU A 156 8.86 29.25 -2.30
N ALA A 157 8.62 28.96 -1.02
CA ALA A 157 7.95 29.89 -0.12
C ALA A 157 8.73 31.21 0.04
N LYS A 158 10.06 31.12 0.13
CA LYS A 158 10.96 32.29 0.12
C LYS A 158 10.86 33.09 -1.17
N ALA A 159 10.67 32.41 -2.30
CA ALA A 159 10.48 33.04 -3.61
C ALA A 159 9.07 33.63 -3.81
N GLY A 160 8.17 33.50 -2.82
CA GLY A 160 6.82 34.06 -2.86
C GLY A 160 5.72 33.07 -3.22
N LYS A 161 6.04 31.79 -3.49
CA LYS A 161 5.02 30.76 -3.70
C LYS A 161 4.23 30.54 -2.40
N ARG A 162 2.93 30.29 -2.51
CA ARG A 162 2.06 29.98 -1.36
C ARG A 162 1.30 28.69 -1.64
N PRO A 163 0.92 27.93 -0.60
CA PRO A 163 0.14 26.73 -0.76
C PRO A 163 -1.28 27.07 -1.19
N GLU A 164 -1.76 26.41 -2.24
CA GLU A 164 -3.16 26.37 -2.60
C GLU A 164 -3.78 25.13 -1.96
N PHE A 165 -4.85 25.33 -1.21
CA PHE A 165 -5.65 24.23 -0.67
C PHE A 165 -7.00 24.29 -1.36
N GLU A 166 -7.52 23.16 -1.83
CA GLU A 166 -8.89 23.10 -2.36
C GLU A 166 -9.86 23.65 -1.31
N GLU A 167 -10.64 24.67 -1.69
CA GLU A 167 -11.66 25.30 -0.85
C GLU A 167 -12.77 24.30 -0.56
N SER A 168 -13.02 24.04 0.72
CA SER A 168 -14.31 23.52 1.14
C SER A 168 -14.70 24.19 2.45
N ASP A 169 -15.64 25.12 2.36
CA ASP A 169 -16.28 25.74 3.50
C ASP A 169 -17.33 24.80 4.08
N SER A 170 -17.08 24.26 5.28
CA SER A 170 -18.09 23.94 6.31
C SER A 170 -17.39 23.59 7.64
N PRO A 171 -18.01 23.87 8.81
CA PRO A 171 -17.47 23.47 10.10
C PRO A 171 -17.39 21.93 10.16
N VAL A 172 -16.24 21.42 10.58
CA VAL A 172 -16.02 19.99 10.83
C VAL A 172 -16.86 19.57 12.05
N GLU A 173 -18.10 19.13 11.79
CA GLU A 173 -18.53 17.88 12.42
C GLU A 173 -17.64 16.78 11.86
N ALA A 174 -17.17 15.86 12.71
CA ALA A 174 -16.22 14.82 12.36
C ALA A 174 -16.82 13.89 11.30
N GLU A 175 -16.73 14.30 10.04
CA GLU A 175 -17.10 13.51 8.89
C GLU A 175 -15.92 12.60 8.50
N PRO A 176 -16.23 11.36 8.08
CA PRO A 176 -15.24 10.34 7.79
C PRO A 176 -14.35 10.75 6.59
N PRO A 177 -13.12 10.23 6.50
CA PRO A 177 -12.07 10.75 5.63
C PRO A 177 -12.52 10.88 4.16
N ARG A 178 -12.22 12.04 3.56
CA ARG A 178 -12.57 12.38 2.19
C ARG A 178 -11.90 11.46 1.18
N THR A 179 -12.75 10.91 0.33
CA THR A 179 -12.47 10.16 -0.89
C THR A 179 -11.67 10.99 -1.88
N TYR A 180 -10.52 10.46 -2.30
CA TYR A 180 -10.00 10.70 -3.65
C TYR A 180 -11.15 10.50 -4.65
N VAL A 181 -11.32 11.41 -5.61
CA VAL A 181 -12.21 11.18 -6.76
C VAL A 181 -11.55 10.13 -7.65
N GLN A 182 -11.62 8.86 -7.23
CA GLN A 182 -11.69 7.77 -8.17
C GLN A 182 -13.00 7.96 -8.92
N LYS A 183 -12.95 8.01 -10.25
CA LYS A 183 -14.11 7.75 -11.10
C LYS A 183 -14.88 6.59 -10.46
N LYS A 184 -16.13 6.83 -10.01
CA LYS A 184 -17.00 5.76 -9.49
C LYS A 184 -17.13 4.71 -10.57
N ARG A 185 -16.28 3.68 -10.52
CA ARG A 185 -16.42 2.49 -11.34
C ARG A 185 -17.53 1.70 -10.67
N ARG A 186 -18.68 1.62 -11.34
CA ARG A 186 -19.71 0.66 -10.97
C ARG A 186 -19.19 -0.69 -11.40
N PHE A 187 -19.00 -1.58 -10.44
CA PHE A 187 -18.59 -2.94 -10.74
C PHE A 187 -19.87 -3.76 -10.82
N ARG A 188 -20.13 -4.26 -12.03
CA ARG A 188 -21.15 -5.27 -12.29
C ARG A 188 -20.42 -6.59 -12.38
N VAL A 189 -20.62 -7.43 -11.36
CA VAL A 189 -20.13 -8.80 -11.41
C VAL A 189 -21.19 -9.59 -12.16
N LEU A 190 -20.81 -10.18 -13.28
CA LEU A 190 -21.65 -11.07 -14.07
C LEU A 190 -21.17 -12.48 -13.80
N ASP A 191 -22.06 -13.29 -13.26
CA ASP A 191 -21.89 -14.73 -13.18
C ASP A 191 -22.05 -15.29 -14.60
N LEU A 192 -20.99 -15.88 -15.15
CA LEU A 192 -20.95 -16.31 -16.56
C LEU A 192 -21.67 -17.65 -16.80
N ASP A 193 -21.99 -18.37 -15.72
CA ASP A 193 -22.66 -19.67 -15.78
C ASP A 193 -24.18 -19.52 -15.60
N THR A 194 -24.61 -18.50 -14.85
CA THR A 194 -26.02 -18.25 -14.52
C THR A 194 -26.58 -16.97 -15.14
N GLU A 195 -25.74 -16.15 -15.78
CA GLU A 195 -26.05 -14.82 -16.34
C GLU A 195 -26.57 -13.79 -15.32
N GLU A 196 -26.56 -14.11 -14.03
CA GLU A 196 -26.98 -13.18 -12.98
C GLU A 196 -25.94 -12.08 -12.78
N SER A 197 -26.42 -10.87 -12.47
CA SER A 197 -25.55 -9.74 -12.25
C SER A 197 -25.85 -8.99 -10.96
N ALA A 198 -24.81 -8.75 -10.16
CA ALA A 198 -24.87 -7.91 -8.97
C ALA A 198 -24.11 -6.60 -9.20
N GLU A 199 -24.73 -5.47 -8.86
CA GLU A 199 -24.14 -4.14 -8.94
C GLU A 199 -23.81 -3.61 -7.54
N TYR A 200 -22.58 -3.14 -7.37
CA TYR A 200 -22.10 -2.61 -6.10
C TYR A 200 -21.76 -1.13 -6.23
N GLU A 201 -22.41 -0.29 -5.40
CA GLU A 201 -22.39 1.16 -5.56
C GLU A 201 -21.48 1.92 -4.57
N ASN A 202 -21.02 1.32 -3.46
CA ASN A 202 -20.14 1.97 -2.47
C ASN A 202 -19.36 0.95 -1.63
N TRP A 203 -18.02 1.04 -1.62
CA TRP A 203 -17.16 0.34 -0.64
C TRP A 203 -16.55 1.33 0.35
N SER A 204 -17.35 1.87 1.27
CA SER A 204 -16.85 2.81 2.28
C SER A 204 -17.53 2.66 3.65
N THR A 205 -16.67 2.48 4.66
CA THR A 205 -16.80 2.67 6.13
C THR A 205 -17.25 1.54 7.08
N ALA A 206 -16.46 1.52 8.18
CA ALA A 206 -16.61 0.91 9.51
C ALA A 206 -16.37 -0.61 9.63
N PHE A 207 -15.24 -0.97 10.27
CA PHE A 207 -14.68 -2.32 10.43
C PHE A 207 -14.20 -2.96 9.11
N LYS A 208 -12.89 -3.24 8.99
CA LYS A 208 -12.46 -4.34 8.11
C LYS A 208 -11.95 -5.49 8.99
N PRO A 209 -12.79 -6.48 9.33
CA PRO A 209 -12.30 -7.83 9.19
C PRO A 209 -12.11 -8.06 7.68
N VAL A 210 -11.01 -8.73 7.33
CA VAL A 210 -10.74 -9.26 5.98
C VAL A 210 -10.45 -8.22 4.88
N THR A 211 -9.17 -8.04 4.56
CA THR A 211 -8.77 -7.53 3.24
C THR A 211 -8.89 -8.70 2.25
N LEU A 212 -10.10 -9.10 1.86
CA LEU A 212 -10.25 -10.04 0.75
C LEU A 212 -9.83 -9.32 -0.53
N LEU A 213 -8.74 -9.81 -1.12
CA LEU A 213 -8.25 -9.38 -2.41
C LEU A 213 -9.21 -9.91 -3.49
N PRO A 214 -9.54 -9.09 -4.51
CA PRO A 214 -10.53 -9.44 -5.53
C PRO A 214 -9.93 -10.39 -6.56
N VAL A 215 -9.65 -11.62 -6.13
CA VAL A 215 -9.17 -12.70 -6.98
C VAL A 215 -10.37 -13.55 -7.37
N PRO A 216 -10.63 -13.78 -8.67
CA PRO A 216 -11.72 -14.68 -9.07
C PRO A 216 -11.43 -16.11 -8.64
N TYR A 217 -12.38 -16.74 -7.96
CA TYR A 217 -12.28 -18.14 -7.57
C TYR A 217 -12.34 -19.07 -8.79
N VAL A 218 -11.64 -20.20 -8.68
CA VAL A 218 -11.63 -21.29 -9.67
C VAL A 218 -11.60 -22.62 -8.90
N SER A 219 -12.63 -23.43 -9.04
CA SER A 219 -12.61 -24.80 -8.48
C SER A 219 -11.75 -25.71 -9.36
N GLN A 220 -11.02 -26.63 -8.74
CA GLN A 220 -10.37 -27.73 -9.45
C GLN A 220 -11.32 -28.93 -9.68
N LEU A 221 -12.54 -28.86 -9.15
CA LEU A 221 -13.57 -29.92 -9.29
C LEU A 221 -14.67 -29.53 -10.30
N GLY A 222 -14.56 -28.34 -10.89
CA GLY A 222 -15.53 -27.78 -11.85
C GLY A 222 -15.52 -28.48 -13.21
N GLU A 223 -16.47 -28.13 -14.08
CA GLU A 223 -16.61 -28.77 -15.39
C GLU A 223 -15.39 -28.61 -16.29
N ASP A 224 -14.68 -27.49 -16.13
CA ASP A 224 -13.49 -27.12 -16.92
C ASP A 224 -12.15 -27.58 -16.31
N ALA A 225 -12.21 -28.47 -15.30
CA ALA A 225 -11.06 -29.02 -14.57
C ALA A 225 -11.13 -30.56 -14.43
N LYS A 226 -11.93 -31.24 -15.26
CA LYS A 226 -12.20 -32.69 -15.12
C LYS A 226 -11.06 -33.57 -15.61
N THR A 227 -10.10 -33.04 -16.37
CA THR A 227 -9.10 -33.84 -17.07
C THR A 227 -7.94 -34.29 -16.17
N HIS A 228 -7.66 -33.54 -15.10
CA HIS A 228 -6.50 -33.74 -14.22
C HIS A 228 -6.93 -33.80 -12.75
N LYS A 229 -6.17 -34.52 -11.91
CA LYS A 229 -6.44 -34.67 -10.46
C LYS A 229 -5.44 -33.91 -9.57
N ASN A 230 -4.27 -33.57 -10.09
CA ASN A 230 -3.21 -32.86 -9.35
C ASN A 230 -3.10 -31.38 -9.78
N ASP A 231 -4.24 -30.74 -10.01
CA ASP A 231 -4.38 -29.47 -10.69
C ASP A 231 -4.61 -28.27 -9.76
N CYS A 232 -4.52 -28.45 -8.43
CA CYS A 232 -4.63 -27.37 -7.44
C CYS A 232 -3.68 -26.20 -7.76
N GLY A 233 -2.46 -26.50 -8.22
CA GLY A 233 -1.49 -25.51 -8.67
C GLY A 233 -1.90 -24.79 -9.96
N ALA A 234 -2.53 -25.49 -10.91
CA ALA A 234 -3.05 -24.90 -12.15
C ALA A 234 -4.23 -23.98 -11.85
N ALA A 235 -5.18 -24.43 -11.03
CA ALA A 235 -6.29 -23.61 -10.55
C ALA A 235 -5.79 -22.33 -9.86
N CYS A 236 -4.82 -22.43 -8.95
CA CYS A 236 -4.21 -21.26 -8.30
C CYS A 236 -3.54 -20.29 -9.29
N CYS A 237 -2.83 -20.81 -10.30
CA CYS A 237 -2.25 -19.95 -11.34
C CYS A 237 -3.33 -19.24 -12.13
N VAL A 238 -4.36 -19.98 -12.57
CA VAL A 238 -5.48 -19.44 -13.33
C VAL A 238 -6.23 -18.35 -12.54
N MET A 239 -6.47 -18.52 -11.25
CA MET A 239 -7.03 -17.47 -10.37
C MET A 239 -6.21 -16.17 -10.46
N LEU A 240 -4.87 -16.27 -10.38
CA LEU A 240 -4.01 -15.10 -10.53
C LEU A 240 -4.00 -14.54 -11.95
N LEU A 241 -4.05 -15.38 -13.00
CA LEU A 241 -4.14 -14.91 -14.39
C LEU A 241 -5.45 -14.16 -14.66
N ARG A 242 -6.56 -14.65 -14.11
CA ARG A 242 -7.86 -13.95 -14.12
C ARG A 242 -7.73 -12.59 -13.44
N ALA A 243 -7.12 -12.55 -12.26
CA ALA A 243 -7.00 -11.33 -11.46
C ALA A 243 -6.07 -10.26 -12.08
N TYR A 244 -4.94 -10.67 -12.67
CA TYR A 244 -3.91 -9.74 -13.15
C TYR A 244 -4.00 -9.40 -14.64
N VAL A 245 -4.47 -10.33 -15.48
CA VAL A 245 -4.47 -10.15 -16.94
C VAL A 245 -5.83 -10.49 -17.57
N SER A 246 -6.90 -10.63 -16.76
CA SER A 246 -8.26 -10.90 -17.23
C SER A 246 -8.36 -12.12 -18.16
N SER A 247 -7.52 -13.14 -17.90
CA SER A 247 -7.52 -14.37 -18.71
C SER A 247 -8.78 -15.18 -18.44
N ALA A 248 -9.41 -15.72 -19.48
CA ALA A 248 -10.52 -16.68 -19.34
C ALA A 248 -10.04 -18.14 -19.19
N MET A 249 -8.71 -18.36 -19.14
CA MET A 249 -8.10 -19.69 -19.11
C MET A 249 -8.74 -20.60 -18.03
N THR A 250 -8.86 -21.88 -18.34
CA THR A 250 -9.29 -22.92 -17.40
C THR A 250 -8.10 -23.74 -16.89
N PRO A 251 -8.24 -24.53 -15.79
CA PRO A 251 -7.19 -25.44 -15.35
C PRO A 251 -6.77 -26.44 -16.44
N ASP A 252 -7.70 -27.02 -17.19
CA ASP A 252 -7.37 -27.97 -18.28
C ASP A 252 -6.64 -27.28 -19.44
N GLU A 253 -7.06 -26.06 -19.81
CA GLU A 253 -6.37 -25.25 -20.80
C GLU A 253 -4.97 -24.85 -20.36
N PHE A 254 -4.73 -24.66 -19.06
CA PHE A 254 -3.42 -24.36 -18.51
C PHE A 254 -2.42 -25.50 -18.80
N TYR A 255 -2.80 -26.76 -18.59
CA TYR A 255 -1.95 -27.91 -18.92
C TYR A 255 -1.58 -27.94 -20.40
N THR A 256 -2.56 -27.69 -21.26
CA THR A 256 -2.37 -27.64 -22.72
C THR A 256 -1.48 -26.48 -23.14
N ALA A 257 -1.75 -25.26 -22.65
CA ALA A 257 -1.04 -24.04 -23.01
C ALA A 257 0.44 -24.06 -22.62
N PHE A 258 0.78 -24.76 -21.53
CA PHE A 258 2.15 -24.88 -21.05
C PHE A 258 2.80 -26.24 -21.34
N ASN A 259 2.15 -27.08 -22.15
CA ASN A 259 2.65 -28.38 -22.61
C ASN A 259 3.06 -29.30 -21.43
N ILE A 260 2.19 -29.37 -20.42
CA ILE A 260 2.38 -30.20 -19.23
C ILE A 260 1.82 -31.59 -19.53
N ALA A 261 2.70 -32.59 -19.61
CA ALA A 261 2.31 -33.95 -19.98
C ALA A 261 1.82 -34.76 -18.76
N GLY A 262 0.71 -35.48 -18.94
CA GLY A 262 0.14 -36.37 -17.91
C GLY A 262 -0.58 -35.58 -16.80
N ASP A 263 -0.45 -36.06 -15.57
CA ASP A 263 -1.08 -35.44 -14.39
C ASP A 263 -0.09 -35.34 -13.20
N PRO A 264 1.07 -34.68 -13.38
CA PRO A 264 2.06 -34.55 -12.31
C PRO A 264 1.63 -33.50 -11.28
N TYR A 265 2.16 -33.61 -10.07
CA TYR A 265 2.22 -32.48 -9.15
C TYR A 265 3.01 -31.32 -9.79
N LEU A 266 2.41 -30.13 -9.82
CA LEU A 266 3.07 -28.97 -10.40
C LEU A 266 4.18 -28.44 -9.48
N SER A 267 5.37 -28.28 -10.05
CA SER A 267 6.48 -27.63 -9.34
C SER A 267 6.29 -26.11 -9.32
N VAL A 268 6.80 -25.47 -8.27
CA VAL A 268 6.89 -24.00 -8.17
C VAL A 268 7.52 -23.39 -9.43
N GLN A 269 8.59 -24.01 -9.95
CA GLN A 269 9.27 -23.52 -11.14
C GLN A 269 8.38 -23.57 -12.38
N THR A 270 7.61 -24.63 -12.56
CA THR A 270 6.63 -24.76 -13.65
C THR A 270 5.59 -23.65 -13.56
N MET A 271 5.05 -23.41 -12.36
CA MET A 271 4.04 -22.37 -12.11
C MET A 271 4.59 -20.96 -12.38
N GLN A 272 5.78 -20.63 -11.85
CA GLN A 272 6.41 -19.33 -12.08
C GLN A 272 6.75 -19.10 -13.56
N ASN A 273 7.23 -20.13 -14.28
CA ASN A 273 7.51 -20.04 -15.70
C ASN A 273 6.22 -19.80 -16.52
N ALA A 274 5.13 -20.49 -16.19
CA ALA A 274 3.83 -20.30 -16.83
C ALA A 274 3.28 -18.89 -16.61
N MET A 275 3.22 -18.43 -15.35
CA MET A 275 2.80 -17.07 -15.00
C MET A 275 3.71 -16.00 -15.62
N GLY A 276 5.02 -16.27 -15.71
CA GLY A 276 5.96 -15.36 -16.32
C GLY A 276 5.69 -15.13 -17.81
N LYS A 277 5.38 -16.21 -18.54
CA LYS A 277 5.04 -16.16 -19.98
C LYS A 277 3.78 -15.32 -20.23
N THR A 278 2.78 -15.39 -19.36
CA THR A 278 1.51 -14.63 -19.48
C THR A 278 1.60 -13.21 -18.92
N GLY A 279 2.62 -12.91 -18.12
CA GLY A 279 2.96 -11.55 -17.68
C GLY A 279 2.72 -11.23 -16.24
N VAL A 280 2.38 -12.25 -15.46
CA VAL A 280 2.35 -12.16 -14.02
C VAL A 280 3.73 -12.55 -13.49
N MET A 281 4.58 -11.55 -13.24
CA MET A 281 5.87 -11.77 -12.60
C MET A 281 5.66 -12.16 -11.15
N THR A 282 6.35 -13.20 -10.70
CA THR A 282 6.22 -13.74 -9.35
C THR A 282 7.57 -13.97 -8.70
N ASN A 283 7.61 -13.84 -7.37
CA ASN A 283 8.73 -14.21 -6.54
C ASN A 283 8.36 -15.43 -5.70
N TYR A 284 9.31 -16.35 -5.54
CA TYR A 284 9.16 -17.45 -4.60
C TYR A 284 9.85 -17.09 -3.28
N LYS A 285 9.13 -17.26 -2.17
CA LYS A 285 9.61 -17.00 -0.83
C LYS A 285 9.39 -18.23 0.04
N VAL A 286 10.32 -18.50 0.94
CA VAL A 286 10.27 -19.61 1.91
C VAL A 286 10.54 -19.07 3.31
N GLY A 287 10.07 -19.78 4.34
CA GLY A 287 10.30 -19.39 5.72
C GLY A 287 9.58 -18.10 6.14
N LEU A 288 8.55 -17.68 5.40
CA LEU A 288 7.81 -16.45 5.65
C LEU A 288 7.22 -16.45 7.07
N THR A 289 7.28 -15.30 7.72
CA THR A 289 6.58 -15.02 8.98
C THR A 289 5.12 -14.64 8.71
N MET A 290 4.27 -14.74 9.74
CA MET A 290 2.88 -14.30 9.62
C MET A 290 2.79 -12.79 9.33
N ALA A 291 3.73 -12.00 9.85
CA ALA A 291 3.83 -10.57 9.58
C ALA A 291 4.17 -10.28 8.10
N GLU A 292 5.07 -11.06 7.49
CA GLU A 292 5.38 -10.92 6.06
C GLU A 292 4.22 -11.38 5.17
N LEU A 293 3.49 -12.43 5.57
CA LEU A 293 2.27 -12.84 4.87
C LEU A 293 1.18 -11.76 5.00
N PHE A 294 1.01 -11.15 6.18
CA PHE A 294 0.10 -10.02 6.38
C PHE A 294 0.48 -8.85 5.47
N ASN A 295 1.76 -8.46 5.45
CA ASN A 295 2.23 -7.36 4.61
C ASN A 295 2.04 -7.66 3.11
N THR A 296 2.16 -8.93 2.72
CA THR A 296 1.86 -9.39 1.35
C THR A 296 0.42 -9.06 0.99
N PHE A 297 -0.56 -9.44 1.82
CA PHE A 297 -1.97 -9.11 1.58
C PHE A 297 -2.27 -7.62 1.70
N ALA A 298 -1.67 -6.93 2.69
CA ALA A 298 -1.84 -5.50 2.90
C ALA A 298 -1.34 -4.66 1.71
N THR A 299 -0.34 -5.15 0.97
CA THR A 299 0.17 -4.53 -0.27
C THR A 299 -0.58 -4.99 -1.52
N GLY A 300 -1.75 -5.60 -1.36
CA GLY A 300 -2.62 -5.99 -2.46
C GLY A 300 -2.18 -7.24 -3.21
N LYS A 301 -1.23 -8.02 -2.68
CA LYS A 301 -0.65 -9.17 -3.38
C LYS A 301 -1.29 -10.46 -2.89
N PRO A 302 -2.11 -11.15 -3.68
CA PRO A 302 -2.55 -12.50 -3.33
C PRO A 302 -1.34 -13.44 -3.38
N ALA A 303 -1.33 -14.47 -2.55
CA ALA A 303 -0.17 -15.36 -2.45
C ALA A 303 -0.61 -16.80 -2.66
N ILE A 304 0.01 -17.50 -3.62
CA ILE A 304 -0.18 -18.94 -3.72
C ILE A 304 0.65 -19.58 -2.61
N VAL A 305 -0.01 -20.18 -1.63
CA VAL A 305 0.61 -20.86 -0.48
C VAL A 305 0.61 -22.36 -0.70
N LEU A 306 1.62 -23.04 -0.14
CA LEU A 306 1.72 -24.50 -0.16
C LEU A 306 1.58 -25.04 1.25
N ILE A 307 0.50 -25.76 1.53
CA ILE A 307 0.12 -26.21 2.88
C ILE A 307 0.05 -27.73 2.94
N ARG A 308 0.27 -28.30 4.13
CA ARG A 308 -0.03 -29.70 4.39
C ARG A 308 -1.53 -29.88 4.61
N TYR A 309 -2.22 -30.42 3.62
CA TYR A 309 -3.68 -30.51 3.68
C TYR A 309 -4.16 -31.44 4.80
N LYS A 310 -3.43 -32.53 5.04
CA LYS A 310 -3.67 -33.44 6.16
C LYS A 310 -3.82 -32.73 7.51
N THR A 311 -3.02 -31.70 7.78
CA THR A 311 -3.07 -30.98 9.06
C THR A 311 -4.41 -30.27 9.26
N LEU A 312 -5.04 -29.82 8.17
CA LEU A 312 -6.36 -29.18 8.17
C LEU A 312 -7.48 -30.24 8.18
N GLU A 313 -7.28 -31.34 7.46
CA GLU A 313 -8.18 -32.50 7.46
C GLU A 313 -8.31 -33.12 8.86
N ASP A 314 -7.18 -33.38 9.54
CA ASP A 314 -7.15 -33.94 10.90
C ASP A 314 -7.85 -32.99 11.92
N ALA A 315 -7.96 -31.70 11.59
CA ALA A 315 -8.69 -30.69 12.37
C ALA A 315 -10.17 -30.56 11.97
N GLY A 316 -10.65 -31.33 10.98
CA GLY A 316 -12.02 -31.30 10.49
C GLY A 316 -12.37 -30.05 9.68
N LEU A 317 -11.37 -29.42 9.05
CA LEU A 317 -11.52 -28.15 8.32
C LEU A 317 -11.56 -28.31 6.80
N THR A 318 -11.62 -29.53 6.29
CA THR A 318 -11.63 -29.82 4.85
C THR A 318 -12.78 -30.76 4.51
N GLU A 319 -13.36 -30.60 3.31
CA GLU A 319 -14.42 -31.50 2.80
C GLU A 319 -13.84 -32.81 2.26
N LYS A 320 -12.67 -32.74 1.62
CA LYS A 320 -12.03 -33.88 0.96
C LYS A 320 -10.92 -34.46 1.82
N HIS A 321 -10.79 -35.78 1.75
CA HIS A 321 -9.66 -36.52 2.27
C HIS A 321 -8.48 -36.40 1.29
N PHE A 322 -7.39 -35.77 1.72
CA PHE A 322 -6.19 -35.61 0.92
C PHE A 322 -4.99 -35.37 1.82
N GLU A 323 -4.04 -36.31 1.82
CA GLU A 323 -2.92 -36.28 2.76
C GLU A 323 -1.69 -35.52 2.24
N GLY A 324 -1.69 -35.16 0.95
CA GLY A 324 -0.54 -34.55 0.27
C GLY A 324 -0.42 -33.04 0.44
N PRO A 325 0.60 -32.43 -0.20
CA PRO A 325 0.76 -30.99 -0.23
C PRO A 325 -0.30 -30.37 -1.15
N HIS A 326 -0.90 -29.26 -0.70
CA HIS A 326 -1.98 -28.59 -1.42
C HIS A 326 -1.66 -27.11 -1.67
N PHE A 327 -1.93 -26.64 -2.88
CA PHE A 327 -1.84 -25.23 -3.23
C PHE A 327 -3.20 -24.56 -3.04
N ALA A 328 -3.18 -23.38 -2.44
CA ALA A 328 -4.34 -22.50 -2.32
C ALA A 328 -3.91 -21.04 -2.51
N VAL A 329 -4.83 -20.15 -2.85
CA VAL A 329 -4.53 -18.71 -2.98
C VAL A 329 -4.96 -17.97 -1.74
N GLY A 330 -4.00 -17.50 -0.95
CA GLY A 330 -4.23 -16.56 0.13
C GLY A 330 -4.70 -15.22 -0.42
N VAL A 331 -5.89 -14.82 0.01
CA VAL A 331 -6.55 -13.59 -0.44
C VAL A 331 -6.82 -12.62 0.69
N GLY A 332 -6.55 -12.98 1.95
CA GLY A 332 -6.66 -12.05 3.06
C GLY A 332 -6.34 -12.71 4.38
N MET A 333 -6.24 -11.91 5.42
CA MET A 333 -6.20 -12.39 6.79
C MET A 333 -6.75 -11.33 7.76
N ASP A 334 -7.13 -11.77 8.94
CA ASP A 334 -7.40 -10.93 10.10
C ASP A 334 -6.70 -11.47 11.34
N THR A 335 -7.16 -11.12 12.54
CA THR A 335 -6.56 -11.55 13.81
C THR A 335 -6.93 -12.98 14.23
N LYS A 336 -7.83 -13.63 13.50
CA LYS A 336 -8.35 -14.98 13.78
C LYS A 336 -8.14 -15.94 12.62
N TYR A 337 -8.27 -15.47 11.39
CA TYR A 337 -8.28 -16.33 10.21
C TYR A 337 -7.34 -15.86 9.11
N VAL A 338 -6.84 -16.82 8.33
CA VAL A 338 -6.35 -16.60 6.96
C VAL A 338 -7.45 -17.07 6.01
N TYR A 339 -7.72 -16.27 4.99
CA TYR A 339 -8.76 -16.55 4.00
C TYR A 339 -8.09 -17.04 2.72
N LEU A 340 -8.42 -18.27 2.32
CA LEU A 340 -7.84 -18.92 1.15
C LEU A 340 -8.94 -19.18 0.11
N HIS A 341 -8.69 -18.88 -1.16
CA HIS A 341 -9.35 -19.63 -2.22
C HIS A 341 -8.78 -21.03 -2.25
N ASP A 342 -9.52 -21.96 -1.68
CA ASP A 342 -9.20 -23.38 -1.69
C ASP A 342 -9.89 -24.06 -2.88
N PRO A 343 -9.14 -24.50 -3.90
CA PRO A 343 -9.75 -25.04 -5.10
C PRO A 343 -10.44 -26.41 -4.88
N LEU A 344 -10.19 -27.10 -3.77
CA LEU A 344 -10.60 -28.50 -3.54
C LEU A 344 -11.97 -28.64 -2.85
N TYR A 345 -12.89 -27.71 -3.10
CA TYR A 345 -14.27 -27.77 -2.61
C TYR A 345 -15.26 -28.08 -3.71
N THR A 346 -16.26 -28.90 -3.39
CA THR A 346 -17.28 -29.32 -4.36
C THR A 346 -18.22 -28.19 -4.73
N ASN A 347 -18.57 -27.36 -3.74
CA ASN A 347 -19.34 -26.14 -3.94
C ASN A 347 -18.35 -24.94 -3.98
N PRO A 348 -18.28 -24.19 -5.09
CA PRO A 348 -17.35 -23.07 -5.23
C PRO A 348 -17.44 -22.04 -4.11
N SER A 349 -18.65 -21.74 -3.64
CA SER A 349 -18.87 -20.76 -2.56
C SER A 349 -18.26 -21.18 -1.21
N ASP A 350 -18.04 -22.48 -1.00
CA ASP A 350 -17.40 -22.99 0.22
C ASP A 350 -15.87 -22.91 0.12
N GLY A 351 -15.30 -23.02 -1.08
CA GLY A 351 -13.86 -22.87 -1.32
C GLY A 351 -13.42 -21.42 -1.50
N GLU A 352 -14.34 -20.53 -1.87
CA GLU A 352 -14.05 -19.12 -2.06
C GLU A 352 -13.78 -18.41 -0.73
N ALA A 353 -12.57 -17.86 -0.55
CA ALA A 353 -12.19 -17.12 0.65
C ALA A 353 -12.46 -17.92 1.94
N HIS A 354 -12.25 -19.23 1.89
CA HIS A 354 -12.47 -20.15 2.98
C HIS A 354 -11.63 -19.73 4.21
N PRO A 355 -12.25 -19.54 5.39
CA PRO A 355 -11.55 -19.08 6.58
C PRO A 355 -10.88 -20.24 7.31
N TYR A 356 -9.55 -20.22 7.38
CA TYR A 356 -8.76 -21.15 8.19
C TYR A 356 -8.25 -20.45 9.46
N PRO A 357 -8.44 -21.03 10.67
CA PRO A 357 -7.89 -20.46 11.90
C PRO A 357 -6.38 -20.25 11.78
N LEU A 358 -5.87 -19.09 12.22
CA LEU A 358 -4.48 -18.68 12.02
C LEU A 358 -3.46 -19.69 12.53
N ASP A 359 -3.72 -20.28 13.68
CA ASP A 359 -2.86 -21.27 14.33
C ASP A 359 -2.81 -22.58 13.53
N LEU A 360 -3.96 -23.05 13.06
CA LEU A 360 -4.07 -24.26 12.24
C LEU A 360 -3.51 -24.06 10.84
N PHE A 361 -3.74 -22.89 10.23
CA PHE A 361 -3.08 -22.51 8.98
C PHE A 361 -1.56 -22.45 9.15
N TRP A 362 -1.07 -21.77 10.20
CA TRP A 362 0.37 -21.66 10.47
C TRP A 362 1.02 -23.04 10.66
N LYS A 363 0.32 -23.93 11.39
CA LYS A 363 0.74 -25.31 11.58
C LYS A 363 0.82 -26.05 10.24
N ALA A 364 -0.24 -26.04 9.44
CA ALA A 364 -0.29 -26.70 8.13
C ALA A 364 0.77 -26.17 7.16
N TRP A 365 0.98 -24.85 7.13
CA TRP A 365 1.97 -24.17 6.30
C TRP A 365 3.41 -24.47 6.73
N THR A 366 3.62 -24.79 8.01
CA THR A 366 4.93 -25.18 8.55
C THR A 366 5.19 -26.68 8.37
N GLU A 367 4.20 -27.52 8.65
CA GLU A 367 4.30 -28.99 8.63
C GLU A 367 4.37 -29.59 7.22
N VAL A 368 4.11 -28.80 6.18
CA VAL A 368 4.35 -29.21 4.78
C VAL A 368 5.80 -29.63 4.54
N ALA A 369 6.74 -29.11 5.34
CA ALA A 369 8.14 -29.55 5.31
C ALA A 369 8.40 -30.92 5.93
N GLN A 370 7.41 -31.49 6.59
CA GLN A 370 7.46 -32.81 7.21
C GLN A 370 6.67 -33.84 6.42
N ASP A 371 6.20 -33.50 5.22
CA ASP A 371 5.59 -34.48 4.31
C ASP A 371 6.64 -35.53 3.92
N PRO A 372 6.42 -36.83 4.22
CA PRO A 372 7.41 -37.88 4.00
C PRO A 372 7.54 -38.26 2.52
N LEU A 373 6.55 -37.94 1.68
CA LEU A 373 6.50 -38.28 0.27
C LEU A 373 6.92 -37.10 -0.61
N PHE A 374 6.61 -35.87 -0.19
CA PHE A 374 6.84 -34.64 -0.95
C PHE A 374 7.50 -33.57 -0.09
N PRO A 375 8.82 -33.63 0.14
CA PRO A 375 9.51 -32.66 1.00
C PRO A 375 9.49 -31.27 0.36
N ASN A 376 8.80 -30.34 1.01
CA ASN A 376 8.67 -28.95 0.55
C ASN A 376 9.21 -27.96 1.59
N PRO A 377 9.66 -26.75 1.21
CA PRO A 377 10.09 -25.77 2.19
C PRO A 377 8.91 -25.31 3.07
N ALA A 378 9.17 -25.16 4.38
CA ALA A 378 8.17 -24.63 5.30
C ALA A 378 7.84 -23.17 4.96
N ARG A 379 6.57 -22.80 5.12
CA ARG A 379 6.06 -21.43 4.99
C ARG A 379 6.45 -20.78 3.66
N ALA A 380 6.22 -21.54 2.59
CA ALA A 380 6.53 -21.13 1.23
C ALA A 380 5.32 -20.49 0.54
N ALA A 381 5.59 -19.47 -0.28
CA ALA A 381 4.58 -18.85 -1.12
C ALA A 381 5.15 -18.34 -2.45
N ILE A 382 4.33 -18.38 -3.49
CA ILE A 382 4.55 -17.67 -4.75
C ILE A 382 3.75 -16.37 -4.70
N ILE A 383 4.45 -15.24 -4.79
CA ILE A 383 3.90 -13.91 -4.57
C ILE A 383 4.10 -13.07 -5.84
N PRO A 384 3.04 -12.48 -6.41
CA PRO A 384 3.15 -11.51 -7.49
C PRO A 384 4.09 -10.36 -7.14
N ALA A 385 4.87 -9.90 -8.11
CA ALA A 385 5.82 -8.81 -7.92
C ALA A 385 5.11 -7.50 -7.51
N VAL A 386 3.88 -7.30 -7.98
CA VAL A 386 3.06 -6.10 -7.75
C VAL A 386 1.69 -6.47 -7.18
N GLY A 387 1.07 -5.56 -6.42
CA GLY A 387 -0.30 -5.75 -5.93
C GLY A 387 -1.34 -5.64 -7.06
N LEU A 388 -2.51 -6.22 -6.84
CA LEU A 388 -3.67 -6.09 -7.73
C LEU A 388 -4.04 -4.62 -7.92
N GLY A 389 -4.38 -4.26 -9.16
CA GLY A 389 -4.76 -2.89 -9.51
C GLY A 389 -3.61 -1.89 -9.62
N TYR A 390 -2.37 -2.29 -9.35
CA TYR A 390 -1.18 -1.48 -9.60
C TYR A 390 -0.52 -1.92 -10.91
N PRO A 391 -0.59 -1.12 -12.00
CA PRO A 391 0.28 -1.35 -13.13
C PRO A 391 1.72 -1.12 -12.65
N MET A 392 2.66 -1.97 -13.06
CA MET A 392 4.07 -1.78 -12.69
C MET A 392 4.63 -0.61 -13.51
N GLU A 393 4.18 0.63 -13.29
CA GLU A 393 4.67 1.80 -14.02
C GLU A 393 5.95 2.33 -13.39
N ARG A 394 7.09 2.02 -13.99
CA ARG A 394 8.37 2.69 -13.67
C ARG A 394 8.75 3.62 -14.80
N ARG A 395 8.86 4.91 -14.48
CA ARG A 395 9.44 5.90 -15.39
C ARG A 395 10.96 5.80 -15.33
N LEU A 396 11.55 5.43 -16.45
CA LEU A 396 12.99 5.28 -16.60
C LEU A 396 13.50 6.19 -17.72
N THR A 397 14.69 6.75 -17.51
CA THR A 397 15.40 7.53 -18.52
C THR A 397 16.41 6.64 -19.23
N ILE A 398 16.45 6.68 -20.57
CA ILE A 398 17.49 5.99 -21.36
C ILE A 398 18.85 6.64 -21.07
N ALA A 399 19.78 5.86 -20.54
CA ALA A 399 21.07 6.31 -20.05
C ALA A 399 22.18 5.37 -20.51
N ASN A 400 23.42 5.86 -20.53
CA ASN A 400 24.62 5.05 -20.85
C ASN A 400 24.64 4.45 -22.27
N ILE A 401 23.79 4.95 -23.19
CA ILE A 401 23.79 4.62 -24.62
C ILE A 401 23.17 5.75 -25.44
N TYR A 402 23.65 5.98 -26.67
CA TYR A 402 23.10 7.02 -27.56
C TYR A 402 21.76 6.63 -28.20
N THR A 403 21.62 5.35 -28.55
CA THR A 403 20.42 4.79 -29.17
C THR A 403 20.17 3.38 -28.62
N LEU A 404 18.97 3.13 -28.13
CA LEU A 404 18.54 1.83 -27.62
C LEU A 404 17.51 1.21 -28.57
N ASN A 405 17.68 -0.06 -28.94
CA ASN A 405 16.70 -0.78 -29.75
C ASN A 405 15.48 -1.18 -28.90
N VAL A 406 14.30 -0.96 -29.44
CA VAL A 406 13.03 -1.53 -28.97
C VAL A 406 12.79 -2.80 -29.78
N ARG A 407 12.50 -3.91 -29.12
CA ARG A 407 12.32 -5.23 -29.74
C ARG A 407 10.92 -5.79 -29.51
N SER A 408 10.49 -6.69 -30.38
CA SER A 408 9.18 -7.35 -30.25
C SER A 408 9.07 -8.33 -29.08
N GLY A 409 10.16 -8.57 -28.34
CA GLY A 409 10.16 -9.46 -27.19
C GLY A 409 11.42 -9.31 -26.33
N PRO A 410 11.41 -9.90 -25.11
CA PRO A 410 12.48 -9.77 -24.12
C PRO A 410 13.70 -10.63 -24.46
N GLY A 411 14.49 -10.20 -25.45
CA GLY A 411 15.70 -10.91 -25.84
C GLY A 411 16.37 -10.36 -27.09
N LEU A 412 17.66 -10.67 -27.27
CA LEU A 412 18.43 -10.21 -28.44
C LEU A 412 18.01 -10.88 -29.76
N GLY A 413 17.35 -12.04 -29.68
CA GLY A 413 16.84 -12.78 -30.84
C GLY A 413 15.52 -12.25 -31.41
N TYR A 414 14.81 -11.37 -30.70
CA TYR A 414 13.57 -10.78 -31.20
C TYR A 414 13.83 -9.63 -32.18
N PRO A 415 13.05 -9.50 -33.26
CA PRO A 415 13.16 -8.39 -34.21
C PRO A 415 13.17 -7.01 -33.54
N VAL A 416 13.91 -6.07 -34.13
CA VAL A 416 13.88 -4.65 -33.72
C VAL A 416 12.66 -3.99 -34.35
N VAL A 417 11.77 -3.45 -33.51
CA VAL A 417 10.52 -2.79 -33.91
C VAL A 417 10.57 -1.27 -33.73
N GLY A 418 11.59 -0.76 -33.04
CA GLY A 418 11.75 0.68 -32.81
C GLY A 418 13.11 1.02 -32.23
N LYS A 419 13.32 2.31 -31.96
CA LYS A 419 14.53 2.84 -31.33
C LYS A 419 14.19 4.03 -30.43
N LEU A 420 14.90 4.14 -29.32
CA LEU A 420 14.87 5.26 -28.39
C LEU A 420 16.23 5.95 -28.35
N LYS A 421 16.25 7.23 -28.03
CA LYS A 421 17.45 8.06 -27.89
C LYS A 421 17.83 8.23 -26.43
N ALA A 422 19.09 8.59 -26.18
CA ALA A 422 19.54 9.02 -24.86
C ALA A 422 18.61 10.12 -24.31
N LYS A 423 18.29 10.03 -23.01
CA LYS A 423 17.38 10.92 -22.27
C LYS A 423 15.89 10.76 -22.57
N ASP A 424 15.48 9.90 -23.50
CA ASP A 424 14.06 9.55 -23.65
C ASP A 424 13.57 8.94 -22.33
N ILE A 425 12.36 9.33 -21.91
CA ILE A 425 11.71 8.78 -20.72
C ILE A 425 10.65 7.79 -21.19
N VAL A 426 10.70 6.58 -20.67
CA VAL A 426 9.74 5.52 -20.95
C VAL A 426 9.07 5.06 -19.68
N THR A 427 7.80 4.68 -19.79
CA THR A 427 7.10 3.96 -18.73
C THR A 427 7.24 2.48 -19.01
N VAL A 428 8.04 1.79 -18.18
CA VAL A 428 8.06 0.34 -18.17
C VAL A 428 6.83 -0.13 -17.42
N THR A 429 6.13 -1.12 -17.96
CA THR A 429 4.88 -1.68 -17.43
C THR A 429 5.01 -3.15 -17.01
N ARG A 430 6.06 -3.82 -17.48
CA ARG A 430 6.40 -5.22 -17.18
C ARG A 430 7.90 -5.44 -17.34
N GLU A 431 8.50 -6.32 -16.55
CA GLU A 431 9.92 -6.70 -16.73
C GLU A 431 10.12 -8.21 -16.80
N ILE A 432 11.02 -8.65 -17.68
CA ILE A 432 11.40 -10.06 -17.84
C ILE A 432 12.90 -10.14 -18.08
N ASN A 433 13.64 -10.83 -17.21
CA ASN A 433 15.05 -11.18 -17.43
C ASN A 433 15.94 -9.99 -17.84
N GLY A 434 15.77 -8.83 -17.19
CA GLY A 434 16.52 -7.61 -17.49
C GLY A 434 16.01 -6.80 -18.69
N TRP A 435 14.83 -7.15 -19.23
CA TRP A 435 14.10 -6.38 -20.23
C TRP A 435 12.86 -5.73 -19.63
N GLY A 436 12.49 -4.55 -20.13
CA GLY A 436 11.27 -3.83 -19.74
C GLY A 436 10.34 -3.62 -20.93
N GLU A 437 9.06 -3.91 -20.75
CA GLU A 437 7.99 -3.66 -21.71
C GLU A 437 7.51 -2.21 -21.59
N ILE A 438 7.56 -1.47 -22.69
CA ILE A 438 7.19 -0.05 -22.77
C ILE A 438 5.91 0.18 -23.61
N GLY A 439 5.31 -0.90 -24.09
CA GLY A 439 4.13 -0.93 -24.94
C GLY A 439 3.94 -2.34 -25.51
N ALA A 440 2.78 -2.61 -26.12
CA ALA A 440 2.49 -3.92 -26.72
C ALA A 440 3.59 -4.32 -27.71
N ASP A 441 4.19 -5.49 -27.48
CA ASP A 441 5.33 -6.02 -28.24
C ASP A 441 6.49 -5.02 -28.37
N GLN A 442 6.77 -4.25 -27.31
CA GLN A 442 7.86 -3.28 -27.29
C GLN A 442 8.69 -3.43 -26.03
N TRP A 443 9.89 -3.98 -26.20
CA TRP A 443 10.79 -4.35 -25.11
C TRP A 443 12.14 -3.65 -25.24
N ILE A 444 12.67 -3.16 -24.13
CA ILE A 444 13.99 -2.54 -24.05
C ILE A 444 14.88 -3.26 -23.04
N LEU A 445 16.19 -3.20 -23.23
CA LEU A 445 17.14 -3.79 -22.28
C LEU A 445 17.44 -2.79 -21.16
N LEU A 446 17.03 -3.12 -19.93
CA LEU A 446 17.00 -2.19 -18.79
C LEU A 446 18.38 -1.76 -18.31
N LYS A 447 19.44 -2.51 -18.64
CA LYS A 447 20.82 -2.15 -18.28
C LYS A 447 21.27 -0.78 -18.81
N TYR A 448 20.54 -0.23 -19.80
CA TYR A 448 20.76 1.09 -20.39
C TYR A 448 19.74 2.13 -19.90
N THR A 449 19.28 2.01 -18.66
CA THR A 449 18.29 2.92 -18.08
C THR A 449 18.68 3.32 -16.66
N LEU A 450 18.18 4.49 -16.24
CA LEU A 450 18.24 4.98 -14.85
C LEU A 450 16.83 5.42 -14.42
N PRO A 451 16.53 5.46 -13.10
CA PRO A 451 15.29 6.08 -12.62
C PRO A 451 15.10 7.48 -13.20
N ALA A 452 13.91 7.79 -13.70
CA ALA A 452 13.58 9.15 -14.11
C ALA A 452 13.39 10.04 -12.87
N ALA A 453 13.88 11.28 -12.95
CA ALA A 453 13.76 12.28 -11.89
C ALA A 453 12.35 12.88 -11.83
#